data_AF-A0A951VKG5-F1
#
_entry.id   AF-A0A951VKG5-F1
#
_cell.length_a   1.000
_cell.length_b   1.000
_cell.length_c   1.000
_cell.angle_alpha   90.00
_cell.angle_beta   90.00
_cell.angle_gamma   90.00
#
_symmetry.space_group_name_H-M   'P 1'
#
loop_
_entity.id
_entity.type
_entity.pdbx_description
1 polymer ?
#
loop_
_entity_poly.entity_id
_entity_poly.type
_entity_poly.pdbx_seq_one_letter_code
_entity_poly.pdbx_strand_id
1 'polypeptide(L)'
;MNLENTRAKRNKQIAIVLKYFGVIMAIFYFVMGTAFLVFPPFVNYAGDIRYAVASLLFLYGCFRVYRLIRFIKTQNNNIEVNETVDN
;
A
#
# COMPACT_ATOMS: atom_id res chain seq x y z
N MET A 1 4.57 31.60 -15.83
CA MET A 1 4.64 30.21 -15.34
C MET A 1 3.23 29.67 -15.25
N ASN A 2 2.87 28.67 -16.06
CA ASN A 2 1.46 28.27 -16.26
C ASN A 2 0.93 27.45 -15.06
N LEU A 3 -0.23 27.84 -14.51
CA LEU A 3 -0.79 27.29 -13.27
C LEU A 3 -1.13 25.79 -13.39
N GLU A 4 -1.49 25.32 -14.59
CA GLU A 4 -1.73 23.90 -14.87
C GLU A 4 -0.47 23.04 -14.73
N ASN A 5 0.66 23.49 -15.28
CA ASN A 5 1.93 22.76 -15.20
C ASN A 5 2.41 22.58 -13.75
N THR A 6 2.08 23.53 -12.87
CA THR A 6 2.44 23.48 -11.44
C THR A 6 1.56 22.50 -10.67
N ARG A 7 0.28 22.36 -11.05
CA ARG A 7 -0.65 21.36 -10.46
C ARG A 7 -0.30 19.94 -10.90
N ALA A 8 0.03 19.73 -12.18
CA ALA A 8 0.41 18.42 -12.71
C ALA A 8 1.67 17.86 -12.04
N LYS A 9 2.72 18.69 -11.84
CA LYS A 9 3.94 18.29 -11.11
C LYS A 9 3.66 17.89 -9.66
N ARG A 10 2.84 18.65 -8.93
CA ARG A 10 2.45 18.29 -7.55
C ARG A 10 1.69 16.97 -7.49
N ASN A 11 0.73 16.77 -8.39
CA ASN A 11 -0.07 15.55 -8.40
C ASN A 11 0.79 14.31 -8.66
N LYS A 12 1.79 14.41 -9.56
CA LYS A 12 2.78 13.33 -9.77
C LYS A 12 3.61 13.05 -8.51
N GLN A 13 4.10 14.07 -7.82
CA GLN A 13 4.87 13.89 -6.58
C GLN A 13 4.03 13.26 -5.46
N ILE A 14 2.79 13.72 -5.28
CA ILE A 14 1.86 13.17 -4.29
C ILE A 14 1.55 11.69 -4.60
N ALA A 15 1.33 11.36 -5.87
CA ALA A 15 1.09 9.97 -6.29
C ALA A 15 2.28 9.04 -5.98
N ILE A 16 3.51 9.52 -6.18
CA ILE A 16 4.74 8.78 -5.85
C ILE A 16 4.83 8.55 -4.33
N VAL A 17 4.62 9.60 -3.52
CA VAL A 17 4.65 9.49 -2.05
C VAL A 17 3.58 8.50 -1.56
N LEU A 18 2.35 8.59 -2.07
CA LEU A 18 1.27 7.67 -1.71
C LEU A 18 1.59 6.22 -2.08
N LYS A 19 2.29 5.99 -3.21
CA LYS A 19 2.75 4.65 -3.62
C LYS A 19 3.76 4.08 -2.63
N TYR A 20 4.82 4.82 -2.29
CA TYR A 20 5.81 4.37 -1.31
C TYR A 20 5.22 4.22 0.08
N PHE A 21 4.38 5.15 0.50
CA PHE A 21 3.66 5.07 1.78
C PHE A 21 2.79 3.82 1.84
N GLY A 22 2.08 3.48 0.76
CA GLY A 22 1.29 2.25 0.66
C GLY A 22 2.12 0.98 0.80
N VAL A 23 3.32 0.93 0.21
CA VAL A 23 4.26 -0.21 0.34
C VAL A 23 4.77 -0.33 1.78
N ILE A 24 5.31 0.76 2.34
CA ILE A 24 5.86 0.80 3.70
C ILE A 24 4.81 0.33 4.70
N MET A 25 3.60 0.83 4.52
CA MET A 25 2.47 0.45 5.34
C MET A 25 2.05 -1.02 5.21
N ALA A 26 2.10 -1.60 4.01
CA ALA A 26 1.82 -3.01 3.84
C ALA A 26 2.83 -3.86 4.60
N ILE A 27 4.13 -3.54 4.47
CA ILE A 27 5.21 -4.17 5.24
C ILE A 27 4.96 -4.01 6.74
N PHE A 28 4.59 -2.81 7.18
CA PHE A 28 4.31 -2.53 8.58
C PHE A 28 3.22 -3.46 9.17
N TYR A 29 2.10 -3.67 8.45
CA TYR A 29 1.06 -4.59 8.94
C TYR A 29 1.49 -6.05 8.97
N PHE A 30 2.28 -6.49 8.00
CA PHE A 30 2.85 -7.84 8.03
C PHE A 30 3.77 -8.02 9.24
N VAL A 31 4.70 -7.07 9.46
CA VAL A 31 5.60 -7.08 10.61
C VAL A 31 4.82 -7.05 11.92
N MET A 32 3.79 -6.22 12.04
CA MET A 32 2.96 -6.17 13.25
C MET A 32 2.15 -7.45 13.47
N GLY A 33 1.58 -8.05 12.41
CA GLY A 33 0.88 -9.33 12.50
C GLY A 33 1.81 -10.45 12.98
N THR A 34 3.03 -10.52 12.45
CA THR A 34 4.06 -11.47 12.90
C THR A 34 4.53 -11.17 14.32
N ALA A 35 4.70 -9.89 14.69
CA ALA A 35 5.06 -9.50 16.05
C ALA A 35 3.98 -9.95 17.05
N PHE A 36 2.70 -9.78 16.73
CA PHE A 36 1.61 -10.27 17.59
C PHE A 36 1.65 -11.79 17.82
N LEU A 37 2.13 -12.57 16.85
CA LEU A 37 2.26 -14.03 16.94
C LEU A 37 3.48 -14.47 17.78
N VAL A 38 4.60 -13.76 17.67
CA VAL A 38 5.92 -14.23 18.15
C VAL A 38 6.38 -13.47 19.40
N PHE A 39 6.00 -12.21 19.60
CA PHE A 39 6.53 -11.38 20.69
C PHE A 39 5.85 -11.72 22.03
N PRO A 40 6.64 -12.07 23.08
CA PRO A 40 6.17 -12.35 24.44
C PRO A 40 5.18 -11.34 25.06
N PRO A 41 5.36 -10.02 24.92
CA PRO A 41 4.42 -9.06 25.54
C PRO A 41 2.99 -9.16 25.01
N PHE A 42 2.79 -9.69 23.80
CA PHE A 42 1.46 -9.87 23.21
C PHE A 42 0.87 -11.27 23.47
N VAL A 43 1.63 -12.17 24.10
CA VAL A 43 1.20 -13.55 24.46
C VAL A 43 0.22 -13.56 25.65
N ASN A 44 0.21 -12.50 26.47
CA ASN A 44 -0.68 -12.38 27.62
C ASN A 44 -2.15 -12.10 27.24
N TYR A 45 -2.44 -11.82 25.97
CA TYR A 45 -3.82 -11.77 25.48
C TYR A 45 -4.37 -13.19 25.27
N ALA A 46 -5.68 -13.39 25.47
CA ALA A 46 -6.32 -14.68 25.22
C ALA A 46 -5.93 -15.19 23.81
N GLY A 47 -5.44 -16.43 23.73
CA GLY A 47 -4.84 -16.99 22.52
C GLY A 47 -5.72 -16.82 21.28
N ASP A 48 -7.03 -17.02 21.43
CA ASP A 48 -8.02 -16.87 20.36
C ASP A 48 -8.07 -15.44 19.78
N ILE A 49 -8.00 -14.44 20.66
CA ILE A 49 -7.99 -13.01 20.27
C ILE A 49 -6.70 -12.70 19.51
N ARG A 50 -5.56 -13.25 19.96
CA ARG A 50 -4.26 -13.04 19.33
C ARG A 50 -4.25 -13.57 17.89
N TYR A 51 -4.75 -14.78 17.66
CA TYR A 51 -4.84 -15.36 16.33
C TYR A 51 -5.85 -14.63 15.44
N ALA A 52 -6.99 -14.20 16.00
CA ALA A 52 -7.98 -13.40 15.27
C ALA A 52 -7.39 -12.06 14.80
N VAL A 53 -6.72 -11.34 15.70
CA VAL A 53 -6.07 -10.04 15.40
C VAL A 53 -4.95 -10.21 14.38
N ALA A 54 -4.07 -11.19 14.56
CA ALA A 54 -3.00 -11.46 13.60
C ALA A 54 -3.54 -11.79 12.21
N SER A 55 -4.59 -12.62 12.14
CA SER A 55 -5.26 -12.98 10.88
C SER A 55 -5.88 -11.75 10.21
N LEU A 56 -6.52 -10.87 10.99
CA LEU A 56 -7.07 -9.60 10.49
C LEU A 56 -5.98 -8.69 9.91
N LEU A 57 -4.86 -8.53 10.62
CA LEU A 57 -3.74 -7.70 10.15
C LEU A 57 -3.14 -8.26 8.86
N PHE A 58 -2.97 -9.57 8.77
CA PHE A 58 -2.49 -10.22 7.54
C PHE A 58 -3.47 -10.02 6.38
N LEU A 59 -4.76 -10.26 6.61
CA LEU A 59 -5.79 -10.09 5.58
C LEU A 59 -5.85 -8.64 5.09
N TYR A 60 -5.78 -7.68 6.01
CA TYR A 60 -5.73 -6.26 5.68
C TYR A 60 -4.45 -5.87 4.93
N GLY A 61 -3.30 -6.41 5.34
CA GLY A 61 -2.02 -6.27 4.64
C GLY A 61 -2.11 -6.77 3.19
N CYS A 62 -2.62 -7.99 2.98
CA CYS A 62 -2.85 -8.57 1.66
C CYS A 62 -3.80 -7.70 0.81
N PHE A 63 -4.91 -7.23 1.38
CA PHE A 63 -5.84 -6.34 0.69
C PHE A 63 -5.16 -5.02 0.25
N ARG A 64 -4.29 -4.46 1.11
CA ARG A 64 -3.53 -3.25 0.79
C ARG A 64 -2.56 -3.47 -0.37
N VAL A 65 -1.84 -4.59 -0.36
CA VAL A 65 -0.94 -5.00 -1.45
C VAL A 65 -1.72 -5.19 -2.75
N TYR A 66 -2.85 -5.89 -2.72
CA TYR A 66 -3.72 -6.05 -3.88
C TYR A 66 -4.16 -4.70 -4.48
N ARG A 67 -4.62 -3.78 -3.63
CA ARG A 67 -5.02 -2.43 -4.06
C ARG A 67 -3.85 -1.65 -4.66
N LEU A 68 -2.67 -1.77 -4.08
CA LEU A 68 -1.46 -1.13 -4.58
C LEU A 68 -1.04 -1.70 -5.95
N ILE A 69 -1.03 -3.02 -6.11
CA ILE A 69 -0.71 -3.69 -7.38
C ILE A 69 -1.72 -3.25 -8.45
N ARG A 70 -3.02 -3.24 -8.11
CA ARG A 70 -4.07 -2.75 -9.02
C ARG A 70 -3.83 -1.30 -9.44
N PHE A 71 -3.48 -0.43 -8.50
CA PHE A 71 -3.17 0.98 -8.78
C PHE A 71 -1.95 1.14 -9.71
N ILE A 72 -0.89 0.35 -9.48
CA ILE A 72 0.31 0.35 -10.32
C ILE A 72 -0.02 -0.16 -11.72
N LYS A 73 -0.80 -1.24 -11.84
CA LYS A 73 -1.23 -1.80 -13.13
C LYS A 73 -2.07 -0.79 -13.92
N THR A 74 -2.96 -0.06 -13.25
CA THR A 74 -3.75 1.00 -13.89
C THR A 74 -2.88 2.17 -14.35
N GLN A 75 -1.85 2.56 -13.60
CA GLN A 75 -0.91 3.61 -14.03
C GLN A 75 -0.12 3.20 -15.28
N ASN A 76 0.40 1.96 -15.34
CA ASN A 76 1.18 1.50 -16.50
C ASN A 76 0.34 1.49 -17.80
N ASN A 77 -0.88 0.97 -17.77
CA ASN A 77 -1.74 0.94 -18.96
C ASN A 77 -2.05 2.35 -19.51
N ASN A 78 -2.16 3.36 -18.65
CA ASN A 78 -2.42 4.74 -19.09
C ASN A 78 -1.20 5.42 -19.71
N ILE A 79 0.01 4.93 -19.42
CA ILE A 79 1.25 5.42 -20.04
C ILE A 79 1.38 4.83 -21.45
N GLU A 80 1.20 3.52 -21.61
CA GLU A 80 1.24 2.85 -22.93
C GLU A 80 0.21 3.42 -23.92
N VAL A 81 -1.02 3.72 -23.46
CA VAL A 81 -2.05 4.29 -24.33
C VAL A 81 -1.69 5.70 -24.81
N ASN A 82 -1.07 6.56 -23.98
CA ASN A 82 -0.64 7.88 -24.45
C ASN A 82 0.49 7.79 -25.49
N GLU A 83 1.41 6.84 -25.34
CA GLU A 83 2.53 6.65 -26.28
C GLU A 83 2.06 6.13 -27.65
N THR A 84 0.92 5.42 -27.72
CA THR A 84 0.31 5.00 -29.00
C THR A 84 -0.55 6.07 -29.67
N VAL A 85 -0.97 7.11 -28.95
CA VAL A 85 -1.78 8.21 -29.51
C VAL A 85 -0.90 9.34 -30.04
N ASP A 86 0.31 9.48 -29.50
CA ASP A 86 1.29 10.49 -29.90
C ASP A 86 2.25 10.02 -31.04
N ASN A 87 2.16 8.76 -31.49
CA ASN A 87 2.88 8.20 -32.65
C ASN A 87 1.93 7.97 -33.83
#